data_AF-A0A7S4M4C6-F1
#
_entry.id   AF-A0A7S4M4C6-F1
#
_cell.length_a   1.000
_cell.length_b   1.000
_cell.length_c   1.000
_cell.angle_alpha   90.00
_cell.angle_beta   90.00
_cell.angle_gamma   90.00
#
_symmetry.space_group_name_H-M   'P 1'
#
loop_
_entity.id
_entity.type
_entity.pdbx_description
1 polymer ?
#
loop_
_entity_poly.entity_id
_entity_poly.type
_entity_poly.pdbx_seq_one_letter_code
_entity_poly.pdbx_strand_id
1 'polypeptide(L)'
;NKYDYWHKDILFHFGNKLGTAMKEGYAEISNARLELERNSLDSSSVENTVAFILRVQAFSRKVPSWERNLTAYRTGQELLRRQRYQFPADWLEYVTIDGEWSAFKQILKRKEDTIAEQLPVLQGKIVEEGKEFEKKLAEFYSDWAKGKPLAGATSFNAALESLRIFAGRLSRMQEEKTRIVDAKQALDLEPQPDDKLDSIEEEINDLQGVWNELATVWGEVESLKDMQWASVVPRKIRRQLEETQE
;
A
#
# COMPACT_ATOMS: atom_id res chain seq x y z
N ASN A 1 -61.76 -11.40 5.51
CA ASN A 1 -61.02 -11.75 4.28
C ASN A 1 -59.56 -12.04 4.61
N LYS A 2 -59.12 -13.29 4.48
CA LYS A 2 -57.71 -13.67 4.69
C LYS A 2 -56.79 -13.01 3.66
N TYR A 3 -57.26 -12.85 2.42
CA TYR A 3 -56.50 -12.21 1.34
C TYR A 3 -56.12 -10.75 1.67
N ASP A 4 -57.08 -9.93 2.12
CA ASP A 4 -56.81 -8.53 2.49
C ASP A 4 -55.82 -8.39 3.65
N TYR A 5 -55.85 -9.35 4.59
CA TYR A 5 -54.88 -9.43 5.68
C TYR A 5 -53.47 -9.72 5.14
N TRP A 6 -53.32 -10.78 4.34
CA TRP A 6 -52.03 -11.14 3.72
C TRP A 6 -51.48 -10.03 2.83
N HIS A 7 -52.34 -9.37 2.05
CA HIS A 7 -51.93 -8.26 1.19
C HIS A 7 -51.37 -7.09 1.99
N LYS A 8 -52.06 -6.67 3.07
CA LYS A 8 -51.58 -5.60 3.95
C LYS A 8 -50.29 -5.97 4.68
N ASP A 9 -50.18 -7.21 5.13
CA ASP A 9 -49.02 -7.73 5.84
C ASP A 9 -47.77 -7.76 4.94
N ILE A 10 -47.91 -8.28 3.70
CA ILE A 10 -46.83 -8.27 2.70
C ILE A 10 -46.43 -6.84 2.34
N LEU A 11 -47.39 -5.94 2.13
CA LEU A 11 -47.10 -4.53 1.84
C LEU A 11 -46.36 -3.84 3.00
N PHE A 12 -46.73 -4.16 4.24
CA PHE A 12 -46.05 -3.64 5.42
C PHE A 12 -44.61 -4.13 5.51
N HIS A 13 -44.36 -5.42 5.33
CA HIS A 13 -43.01 -5.97 5.31
C HIS A 13 -42.16 -5.41 4.16
N PHE A 14 -42.74 -5.30 2.96
CA PHE A 14 -42.06 -4.68 1.82
C PHE A 14 -41.75 -3.20 2.10
N GLY A 15 -42.72 -2.45 2.62
CA GLY A 15 -42.55 -1.04 2.99
C GLY A 15 -41.43 -0.84 4.00
N ASN A 16 -41.39 -1.63 5.08
CA ASN A 16 -40.33 -1.55 6.08
C ASN A 16 -38.95 -1.90 5.50
N LYS A 17 -38.87 -2.96 4.69
CA LYS A 17 -37.61 -3.37 4.05
C LYS A 17 -37.11 -2.31 3.07
N LEU A 18 -38.02 -1.74 2.26
CA LEU A 18 -37.69 -0.68 1.32
C LEU A 18 -37.23 0.58 2.05
N GLY A 19 -37.98 1.01 3.08
CA GLY A 19 -37.63 2.21 3.85
C GLY A 19 -36.29 2.09 4.56
N THR A 20 -35.98 0.90 5.09
CA THR A 20 -34.66 0.61 5.70
C THR A 20 -33.56 0.70 4.65
N ALA A 21 -33.71 -0.01 3.52
CA ALA A 21 -32.74 0.00 2.44
C ALA A 21 -32.53 1.41 1.84
N MET A 22 -33.59 2.22 1.76
CA MET A 22 -33.52 3.61 1.32
C MET A 22 -32.69 4.48 2.28
N LYS A 23 -32.88 4.33 3.60
CA LYS A 23 -32.10 5.05 4.61
C LYS A 23 -30.63 4.63 4.60
N GLU A 24 -30.35 3.34 4.48
CA GLU A 24 -28.99 2.80 4.36
C GLU A 24 -28.30 3.31 3.08
N GLY A 25 -28.96 3.22 1.93
CA GLY A 25 -28.44 3.71 0.66
C GLY A 25 -28.18 5.22 0.68
N TYR A 26 -29.06 6.00 1.32
CA TYR A 26 -28.84 7.42 1.52
C TYR A 26 -27.59 7.70 2.37
N ALA A 27 -27.42 6.99 3.49
CA ALA A 27 -26.25 7.15 4.36
C ALA A 27 -24.94 6.78 3.65
N GLU A 28 -24.93 5.71 2.86
CA GLU A 28 -23.77 5.33 2.04
C GLU A 28 -23.39 6.42 1.03
N ILE A 29 -24.37 6.93 0.26
CA ILE A 29 -24.14 7.98 -0.75
C ILE A 29 -23.68 9.28 -0.07
N SER A 30 -24.30 9.64 1.05
CA SER A 30 -23.95 10.86 1.80
C SER A 30 -22.52 10.79 2.35
N ASN A 31 -22.13 9.66 2.95
CA ASN A 31 -20.77 9.45 3.43
C ASN A 31 -19.75 9.51 2.29
N ALA A 32 -20.04 8.85 1.16
CA ALA A 32 -19.18 8.90 -0.01
C ALA A 32 -19.03 10.32 -0.57
N ARG A 33 -20.10 11.12 -0.56
CA ARG A 33 -20.07 12.53 -0.96
C ARG A 33 -19.16 13.34 -0.04
N LEU A 34 -19.33 13.21 1.27
CA LEU A 34 -18.50 13.91 2.27
C LEU A 34 -17.02 13.52 2.15
N GLU A 35 -16.73 12.25 1.87
CA GLU A 35 -15.35 11.79 1.60
C GLU A 35 -14.76 12.43 0.34
N LEU A 36 -15.54 12.57 -0.73
CA LEU A 36 -15.09 13.25 -1.96
C LEU A 36 -14.91 14.76 -1.77
N GLU A 37 -15.73 15.39 -0.92
CA GLU A 37 -15.62 16.81 -0.57
C GLU A 37 -14.35 17.09 0.26
N ARG A 38 -14.02 16.21 1.21
CA ARG A 38 -12.88 16.39 2.12
C ARG A 38 -11.52 16.28 1.43
N ASN A 39 -11.43 15.48 0.37
CA ASN A 39 -10.17 15.24 -0.32
C ASN A 39 -9.99 16.30 -1.44
N SER A 40 -9.15 17.30 -1.23
CA SER A 40 -8.67 18.18 -2.30
C SER A 40 -7.39 17.62 -2.93
N LEU A 41 -7.17 17.97 -4.20
CA LEU A 41 -5.98 17.60 -4.96
C LEU A 41 -4.73 18.42 -4.55
N ASP A 42 -4.83 19.27 -3.53
CA ASP A 42 -3.75 20.20 -3.14
C ASP A 42 -2.62 19.54 -2.33
N SER A 43 -2.58 18.20 -2.24
CA SER A 43 -1.51 17.54 -1.51
C SER A 43 -0.24 17.52 -2.35
N SER A 44 0.81 18.16 -1.85
CA SER A 44 2.15 18.24 -2.47
C SER A 44 2.86 16.90 -2.67
N SER A 45 2.27 15.77 -2.27
CA SER A 45 2.85 14.43 -2.37
C SER A 45 2.17 13.59 -3.45
N VAL A 46 3.01 12.92 -4.25
CA VAL A 46 2.61 11.92 -5.26
C VAL A 46 1.81 10.78 -4.61
N GLU A 47 2.21 10.31 -3.43
CA GLU A 47 1.52 9.24 -2.69
C GLU A 47 0.07 9.60 -2.36
N ASN A 48 -0.14 10.82 -1.86
CA ASN A 48 -1.48 11.31 -1.53
C ASN A 48 -2.34 11.48 -2.80
N THR A 49 -1.71 11.86 -3.91
CA THR A 49 -2.39 11.99 -5.22
C THR A 49 -2.80 10.62 -5.74
N VAL A 50 -1.93 9.62 -5.66
CA VAL A 50 -2.22 8.22 -6.05
C VAL A 50 -3.33 7.64 -5.17
N ALA A 51 -3.25 7.82 -3.84
CA ALA A 51 -4.30 7.37 -2.92
C ALA A 51 -5.65 8.04 -3.21
N PHE A 52 -5.64 9.32 -3.59
CA PHE A 52 -6.83 10.04 -4.02
C PHE A 52 -7.43 9.46 -5.31
N ILE A 53 -6.60 9.20 -6.33
CA ILE A 53 -7.03 8.60 -7.61
C ILE A 53 -7.67 7.23 -7.36
N LEU A 54 -7.01 6.36 -6.58
CA LEU A 54 -7.53 5.03 -6.25
C LEU A 54 -8.89 5.11 -5.54
N ARG A 55 -9.07 6.10 -4.65
CA ARG A 55 -10.35 6.31 -3.96
C ARG A 55 -11.46 6.78 -4.92
N VAL A 56 -11.17 7.74 -5.80
CA VAL A 56 -12.13 8.18 -6.82
C VAL A 56 -12.53 7.02 -7.72
N GLN A 57 -11.56 6.23 -8.21
CA GLN A 57 -11.83 5.04 -9.01
C GLN A 57 -12.69 4.00 -8.26
N ALA A 58 -12.45 3.79 -6.96
CA ALA A 58 -13.26 2.88 -6.14
C ALA A 58 -14.73 3.33 -6.05
N PHE A 59 -14.98 4.65 -5.96
CA PHE A 59 -16.33 5.19 -6.00
C PHE A 59 -16.98 5.03 -7.38
N SER A 60 -16.25 5.31 -8.46
CA SER A 60 -16.75 5.11 -9.83
C SER A 60 -17.17 3.67 -10.09
N ARG A 61 -16.47 2.68 -9.51
CA ARG A 61 -16.86 1.25 -9.59
C ARG A 61 -18.17 0.92 -8.85
N LYS A 62 -18.54 1.68 -7.81
CA LYS A 62 -19.78 1.49 -7.05
C LYS A 62 -21.00 2.15 -7.71
N VAL A 63 -20.80 3.12 -8.61
CA VAL A 63 -21.88 3.85 -9.29
C VAL A 63 -22.93 2.91 -9.92
N PRO A 64 -22.56 1.87 -10.70
CA PRO A 64 -23.55 1.01 -11.35
C PRO A 64 -24.41 0.19 -10.37
N SER A 65 -23.89 -0.17 -9.19
CA SER A 65 -24.70 -0.83 -8.16
C SER A 65 -25.68 0.14 -7.51
N TRP A 66 -25.25 1.36 -7.22
CA TRP A 66 -26.13 2.36 -6.62
C TRP A 66 -27.23 2.81 -7.59
N GLU A 67 -26.95 2.95 -8.89
CA GLU A 67 -28.00 3.26 -9.89
C GLU A 67 -29.09 2.18 -9.97
N ARG A 68 -28.70 0.89 -9.85
CA ARG A 68 -29.66 -0.21 -9.76
C ARG A 68 -30.51 -0.12 -8.50
N ASN A 69 -29.90 0.17 -7.35
CA ASN A 69 -30.61 0.34 -6.09
C ASN A 69 -31.57 1.54 -6.14
N LEU A 70 -31.14 2.68 -6.68
CA LEU A 70 -31.98 3.87 -6.85
C LEU A 70 -33.20 3.60 -7.73
N THR A 71 -33.02 2.85 -8.81
CA THR A 71 -34.13 2.41 -9.66
C THR A 71 -35.11 1.52 -8.89
N ALA A 72 -34.60 0.60 -8.05
CA ALA A 72 -35.43 -0.23 -7.18
C ALA A 72 -36.17 0.59 -6.11
N TYR A 73 -35.52 1.61 -5.53
CA TYR A 73 -36.13 2.52 -4.56
C TYR A 73 -37.28 3.32 -5.17
N ARG A 74 -37.04 3.91 -6.34
CA ARG A 74 -38.05 4.68 -7.09
C ARG A 74 -39.27 3.82 -7.41
N THR A 75 -39.04 2.68 -8.07
CA THR A 75 -40.12 1.78 -8.48
C THR A 75 -40.85 1.16 -7.28
N GLY A 76 -40.13 0.83 -6.21
CA GLY A 76 -40.70 0.33 -4.96
C GLY A 76 -41.59 1.35 -4.26
N GLN A 77 -41.16 2.61 -4.19
CA GLN A 77 -41.95 3.67 -3.56
C GLN A 77 -43.19 4.02 -4.40
N GLU A 78 -43.05 4.08 -5.73
CA GLU A 78 -44.18 4.23 -6.66
C GLU A 78 -45.20 3.09 -6.50
N LEU A 79 -44.74 1.85 -6.35
CA LEU A 79 -45.60 0.69 -6.09
C LEU A 79 -46.37 0.84 -4.76
N LEU A 80 -45.70 1.19 -3.67
CA LEU A 80 -46.34 1.43 -2.36
C LEU A 80 -47.39 2.53 -2.43
N ARG A 81 -47.11 3.63 -3.16
CA ARG A 81 -48.09 4.70 -3.41
C ARG A 81 -49.31 4.19 -4.17
N ARG A 82 -49.11 3.42 -5.25
CA ARG A 82 -50.21 2.83 -6.03
C ARG A 82 -51.07 1.89 -5.18
N GLN A 83 -50.46 1.17 -4.25
CA GLN A 83 -51.12 0.27 -3.31
C GLN A 83 -51.72 0.99 -2.09
N ARG A 84 -51.70 2.33 -2.05
CA ARG A 84 -52.22 3.17 -0.95
C ARG A 84 -51.63 2.78 0.42
N TYR A 85 -50.36 2.39 0.41
CA TYR A 85 -49.62 2.13 1.63
C TYR A 85 -49.57 3.37 2.53
N GLN A 86 -49.65 3.16 3.84
CA GLN A 86 -49.55 4.23 4.83
C GLN A 86 -48.07 4.40 5.21
N PHE A 87 -47.44 5.46 4.70
CA PHE A 87 -46.04 5.74 5.00
C PHE A 87 -45.87 6.25 6.44
N PRO A 88 -44.82 5.80 7.16
CA PRO A 88 -44.41 6.40 8.43
C PRO A 88 -44.09 7.90 8.31
N ALA A 89 -44.17 8.63 9.43
CA ALA A 89 -43.87 10.06 9.46
C ALA A 89 -42.38 10.38 9.18
N ASP A 90 -41.48 9.44 9.47
CA ASP A 90 -40.04 9.53 9.26
C ASP A 90 -39.60 8.86 7.94
N TRP A 91 -40.53 8.67 7.00
CA TRP A 91 -40.25 8.08 5.71
C TRP A 91 -39.32 8.97 4.89
N LEU A 92 -38.21 8.38 4.41
CA LEU A 92 -37.30 9.05 3.50
C LEU A 92 -37.86 9.02 2.08
N GLU A 93 -38.15 10.18 1.53
CA GLU A 93 -38.64 10.33 0.16
C GLU A 93 -37.54 10.06 -0.86
N TYR A 94 -37.84 9.30 -1.92
CA TYR A 94 -36.88 9.02 -3.01
C TYR A 94 -36.27 10.30 -3.59
N VAL A 95 -37.04 11.39 -3.69
CA VAL A 95 -36.56 12.70 -4.16
C VAL A 95 -35.36 13.21 -3.38
N THR A 96 -35.31 12.97 -2.06
CA THR A 96 -34.19 13.38 -1.22
C THR A 96 -32.94 12.55 -1.53
N ILE A 97 -33.10 11.25 -1.79
CA ILE A 97 -32.01 10.36 -2.19
C ILE A 97 -31.50 10.71 -3.60
N ASP A 98 -32.41 11.00 -4.53
CA ASP A 98 -32.10 11.41 -5.90
C ASP A 98 -31.32 12.74 -5.94
N GLY A 99 -31.67 13.68 -5.05
CA GLY A 99 -30.93 14.92 -4.84
C GLY A 99 -29.51 14.68 -4.35
N GLU A 100 -29.33 13.87 -3.30
CA GLU A 100 -27.98 13.52 -2.81
C GLU A 100 -27.16 12.75 -3.83
N TRP A 101 -27.79 11.82 -4.56
CA TRP A 101 -27.16 11.09 -5.64
C TRP A 101 -26.65 12.02 -6.74
N SER A 102 -27.47 13.02 -7.12
CA SER A 102 -27.09 14.02 -8.12
C SER A 102 -25.91 14.87 -7.66
N ALA A 103 -25.91 15.29 -6.39
CA ALA A 103 -24.80 16.03 -5.79
C ALA A 103 -23.51 15.19 -5.77
N PHE A 104 -23.59 13.94 -5.33
CA PHE A 104 -22.48 12.98 -5.38
C PHE A 104 -21.93 12.81 -6.79
N LYS A 105 -22.79 12.55 -7.79
CA LYS A 105 -22.36 12.39 -9.19
C LYS A 105 -21.69 13.64 -9.74
N GLN A 106 -22.19 14.82 -9.39
CA GLN A 106 -21.60 16.08 -9.81
C GLN A 106 -20.19 16.25 -9.25
N ILE A 107 -19.99 15.95 -7.96
CA ILE A 107 -18.67 16.03 -7.32
C ILE A 107 -17.74 14.98 -7.92
N LEU A 108 -18.19 13.73 -8.04
CA LEU A 108 -17.41 12.64 -8.62
C LEU A 108 -16.92 13.01 -10.02
N LYS A 109 -17.82 13.47 -10.89
CA LYS A 109 -17.47 13.89 -12.25
C LYS A 109 -16.44 15.01 -12.27
N ARG A 110 -16.61 16.05 -11.45
CA ARG A 110 -15.63 17.15 -11.35
C ARG A 110 -14.25 16.64 -10.93
N LYS A 111 -14.19 15.69 -9.97
CA LYS A 111 -12.93 15.09 -9.52
C LYS A 111 -12.32 14.22 -10.62
N GLU A 112 -13.11 13.43 -11.33
CA GLU A 112 -12.67 12.64 -12.49
C GLU A 112 -12.09 13.53 -13.60
N ASP A 113 -12.78 14.63 -13.94
CA ASP A 113 -12.31 15.61 -14.92
C ASP A 113 -10.97 16.23 -14.48
N THR A 114 -10.86 16.62 -13.20
CA THR A 114 -9.61 17.17 -12.66
C THR A 114 -8.47 16.14 -12.68
N ILE A 115 -8.76 14.87 -12.36
CA ILE A 115 -7.79 13.79 -12.46
C ILE A 115 -7.36 13.62 -13.91
N ALA A 116 -8.29 13.59 -14.86
CA ALA A 116 -8.00 13.43 -16.28
C ALA A 116 -7.10 14.56 -16.81
N GLU A 117 -7.32 15.80 -16.36
CA GLU A 117 -6.47 16.95 -16.70
C GLU A 117 -5.05 16.83 -16.13
N GLN A 118 -4.91 16.34 -14.90
CA GLN A 118 -3.61 16.20 -14.23
C GLN A 118 -2.89 14.88 -14.56
N LEU A 119 -3.60 13.89 -15.11
CA LEU A 119 -3.09 12.55 -15.36
C LEU A 119 -1.80 12.55 -16.21
N PRO A 120 -1.71 13.29 -17.34
CA PRO A 120 -0.48 13.30 -18.14
C PRO A 120 0.71 13.89 -17.38
N VAL A 121 0.46 14.90 -16.53
CA VAL A 121 1.51 15.55 -15.73
C VAL A 121 2.02 14.58 -14.66
N LEU A 122 1.12 13.85 -14.00
CA LEU A 122 1.46 12.85 -12.99
C LEU A 122 2.19 11.66 -13.60
N GLN A 123 1.71 11.15 -14.73
CA GLN A 123 2.38 10.09 -15.48
C GLN A 123 3.79 10.51 -15.88
N GLY A 124 3.97 11.75 -16.38
CA GLY A 124 5.28 12.31 -16.70
C GLY A 124 6.22 12.35 -15.49
N LYS A 125 5.73 12.82 -14.33
CA LYS A 125 6.51 12.87 -13.08
C LYS A 125 6.93 11.47 -12.60
N ILE A 126 6.03 10.49 -12.60
CA ILE A 126 6.34 9.11 -12.20
C ILE A 126 7.35 8.46 -13.14
N VAL A 127 7.25 8.73 -14.45
CA VAL A 127 8.23 8.24 -15.42
C VAL A 127 9.60 8.86 -15.18
N GLU A 128 9.67 10.15 -14.83
CA GLU A 128 10.92 10.83 -14.50
C GLU A 128 11.52 10.33 -13.17
N GLU A 129 10.71 10.19 -12.13
CA GLU A 129 11.09 9.60 -10.84
C GLU A 129 11.62 8.17 -11.04
N GLY A 130 10.96 7.37 -11.90
CA GLY A 130 11.44 6.04 -12.29
C GLY A 130 12.81 6.05 -12.96
N LYS A 131 13.07 6.99 -13.89
CA LYS A 131 14.39 7.13 -14.53
C LYS A 131 15.47 7.58 -13.56
N GLU A 132 15.13 8.45 -12.61
CA GLU A 132 16.06 8.87 -11.57
C GLU A 132 16.39 7.71 -10.62
N PHE A 133 15.38 6.91 -10.26
CA PHE A 133 15.57 5.69 -9.48
C PHE A 133 16.47 4.68 -10.20
N GLU A 134 16.28 4.45 -11.50
CA GLU A 134 17.17 3.59 -12.30
C GLU A 134 18.64 4.04 -12.27
N LYS A 135 18.89 5.36 -12.27
CA LYS A 135 20.26 5.90 -12.13
C LYS A 135 20.83 5.62 -10.74
N LYS A 136 20.05 5.90 -9.68
CA LYS A 136 20.45 5.58 -8.29
C LYS A 136 20.73 4.08 -8.13
N LEU A 137 19.94 3.24 -8.78
CA LEU A 137 20.08 1.80 -8.78
C LEU A 137 21.39 1.36 -9.46
N ALA A 138 21.70 1.92 -10.63
CA ALA A 138 22.96 1.66 -11.33
C ALA A 138 24.19 2.12 -10.53
N GLU A 139 24.09 3.27 -9.88
CA GLU A 139 25.13 3.77 -8.96
C GLU A 139 25.29 2.83 -7.75
N PHE A 140 24.19 2.40 -7.13
CA PHE A 140 24.21 1.45 -6.03
C PHE A 140 24.87 0.12 -6.44
N TYR A 141 24.58 -0.41 -7.62
CA TYR A 141 25.24 -1.63 -8.10
C TYR A 141 26.74 -1.45 -8.35
N SER A 142 27.15 -0.30 -8.88
CA SER A 142 28.56 0.06 -9.08
C SER A 142 29.29 0.18 -7.74
N ASP A 143 28.67 0.83 -6.75
CA ASP A 143 29.18 0.97 -5.39
C ASP A 143 29.28 -0.40 -4.71
N TRP A 144 28.24 -1.23 -4.82
CA TRP A 144 28.23 -2.57 -4.26
C TRP A 144 29.36 -3.41 -4.85
N ALA A 145 29.51 -3.43 -6.18
CA ALA A 145 30.56 -4.18 -6.85
C ALA A 145 31.99 -3.79 -6.43
N LYS A 146 32.22 -2.50 -6.12
CA LYS A 146 33.53 -1.97 -5.67
C LYS A 146 33.73 -2.10 -4.16
N GLY A 147 32.65 -2.01 -3.39
CA GLY A 147 32.66 -1.92 -1.94
C GLY A 147 32.50 -3.25 -1.22
N LYS A 148 32.40 -4.38 -1.96
CA LYS A 148 32.33 -5.72 -1.36
C LYS A 148 33.54 -5.93 -0.44
N PRO A 149 33.34 -6.16 0.86
CA PRO A 149 34.44 -6.50 1.75
C PRO A 149 34.86 -7.94 1.50
N LEU A 150 35.68 -8.12 0.46
CA LEU A 150 36.31 -9.40 0.13
C LEU A 150 37.50 -9.62 1.07
N ALA A 151 37.63 -10.85 1.57
CA ALA A 151 38.67 -11.24 2.50
C ALA A 151 40.06 -10.98 1.89
N GLY A 152 40.75 -9.94 2.36
CA GLY A 152 42.09 -9.60 1.85
C GLY A 152 42.78 -8.44 2.54
N ALA A 153 42.05 -7.43 3.03
CA ALA A 153 42.67 -6.28 3.72
C ALA A 153 41.78 -5.52 4.73
N THR A 154 40.52 -5.92 4.92
CA THR A 154 39.54 -5.19 5.73
C THR A 154 39.40 -5.83 7.11
N SER A 155 39.43 -5.03 8.19
CA SER A 155 39.13 -5.54 9.54
C SER A 155 37.66 -5.98 9.63
N PHE A 156 37.37 -7.00 10.45
CA PHE A 156 36.00 -7.52 10.59
C PHE A 156 34.99 -6.42 10.98
N ASN A 157 35.38 -5.52 11.89
CA ASN A 157 34.56 -4.36 12.28
C ASN A 157 34.27 -3.42 11.10
N ALA A 158 35.27 -3.13 10.26
CA ALA A 158 35.08 -2.29 9.09
C ALA A 158 34.24 -2.98 8.00
N ALA A 159 34.37 -4.30 7.85
CA ALA A 159 33.57 -5.08 6.92
C ALA A 159 32.08 -5.13 7.35
N LEU A 160 31.80 -5.44 8.62
CA LEU A 160 30.44 -5.46 9.16
C LEU A 160 29.77 -4.08 9.12
N GLU A 161 30.50 -3.01 9.44
CA GLU A 161 29.94 -1.66 9.34
C GLU A 161 29.63 -1.27 7.89
N SER A 162 30.51 -1.61 6.95
CA SER A 162 30.26 -1.42 5.51
C SER A 162 28.99 -2.16 5.07
N LEU A 163 28.85 -3.45 5.43
CA LEU A 163 27.67 -4.26 5.11
C LEU A 163 26.40 -3.69 5.74
N ARG A 164 26.48 -3.15 6.97
CA ARG A 164 25.35 -2.48 7.64
C ARG A 164 24.91 -1.22 6.89
N ILE A 165 25.87 -0.42 6.40
CA ILE A 165 25.59 0.76 5.58
C ILE A 165 24.92 0.35 4.27
N PHE A 166 25.45 -0.68 3.58
CA PHE A 166 24.85 -1.19 2.35
C PHE A 166 23.45 -1.77 2.57
N ALA A 167 23.21 -2.53 3.64
CA ALA A 167 21.89 -3.03 4.02
C ALA A 167 20.88 -1.89 4.23
N GLY A 168 21.28 -0.83 4.95
CA GLY A 168 20.43 0.33 5.18
C GLY A 168 20.18 1.18 3.92
N ARG A 169 21.09 1.16 2.95
CA ARG A 169 20.86 1.76 1.61
C ARG A 169 19.92 0.88 0.79
N LEU A 170 20.10 -0.44 0.82
CA LEU A 170 19.28 -1.41 0.09
C LEU A 170 17.81 -1.36 0.52
N SER A 171 17.54 -1.35 1.83
CA SER A 171 16.19 -1.23 2.38
C SER A 171 15.48 0.03 1.87
N ARG A 172 16.18 1.17 1.83
CA ARG A 172 15.64 2.43 1.26
C ARG A 172 15.35 2.31 -0.24
N MET A 173 16.19 1.62 -1.00
CA MET A 173 15.95 1.37 -2.43
C MET A 173 14.76 0.44 -2.66
N GLN A 174 14.55 -0.57 -1.82
CA GLN A 174 13.37 -1.45 -1.87
C GLN A 174 12.06 -0.71 -1.54
N GLU A 175 12.08 0.20 -0.56
CA GLU A 175 10.94 1.07 -0.25
C GLU A 175 10.61 2.00 -1.45
N GLU A 176 11.62 2.66 -2.02
CA GLU A 176 11.46 3.54 -3.18
C GLU A 176 10.96 2.76 -4.42
N LYS A 177 11.48 1.54 -4.65
CA LYS A 177 10.99 0.62 -5.69
C LYS A 177 9.50 0.32 -5.54
N THR A 178 9.08 -0.15 -4.36
CA THR A 178 7.69 -0.53 -4.08
C THR A 178 6.76 0.66 -4.35
N ARG A 179 7.13 1.85 -3.88
CA ARG A 179 6.37 3.08 -4.12
C ARG A 179 6.23 3.39 -5.61
N ILE A 180 7.30 3.29 -6.40
CA ILE A 180 7.26 3.57 -7.85
C ILE A 180 6.41 2.53 -8.59
N VAL A 181 6.49 1.25 -8.21
CA VAL A 181 5.69 0.17 -8.79
C VAL A 181 4.20 0.39 -8.51
N ASP A 182 3.83 0.68 -7.26
CA ASP A 182 2.45 0.95 -6.87
C ASP A 182 1.89 2.17 -7.59
N ALA A 183 2.69 3.25 -7.72
CA ALA A 183 2.28 4.44 -8.45
C ALA A 183 2.09 4.18 -9.95
N LYS A 184 2.98 3.39 -10.57
CA LYS A 184 2.84 2.98 -11.97
C LYS A 184 1.57 2.15 -12.18
N GLN A 185 1.30 1.19 -11.29
CA GLN A 185 0.08 0.36 -11.36
C GLN A 185 -1.19 1.20 -11.23
N ALA A 186 -1.21 2.17 -10.31
CA ALA A 186 -2.37 3.04 -10.10
C ALA A 186 -2.66 3.97 -11.29
N LEU A 187 -1.63 4.30 -12.09
CA LEU A 187 -1.73 5.17 -13.26
C LEU A 187 -1.74 4.40 -14.60
N ASP A 188 -1.90 3.07 -14.55
CA ASP A 188 -1.90 2.17 -15.71
C ASP A 188 -0.66 2.34 -16.61
N LEU A 189 0.50 2.49 -15.96
CA LEU A 189 1.80 2.62 -16.61
C LEU A 189 2.53 1.27 -16.67
N GLU A 190 3.44 1.16 -17.63
CA GLU A 190 4.25 -0.04 -17.83
C GLU A 190 5.09 -0.35 -16.57
N PRO A 191 5.08 -1.61 -16.10
CA PRO A 191 5.80 -2.02 -14.89
C PRO A 191 7.30 -1.72 -14.99
N GLN A 192 7.95 -1.56 -13.85
CA GLN A 192 9.41 -1.46 -13.82
C GLN A 192 10.05 -2.77 -14.31
N PRO A 193 11.20 -2.71 -15.01
CA PRO A 193 11.95 -3.90 -15.37
C PRO A 193 12.49 -4.59 -14.11
N ASP A 194 12.69 -5.90 -14.19
CA ASP A 194 13.25 -6.69 -13.09
C ASP A 194 14.62 -6.16 -12.67
N ASP A 195 14.81 -6.07 -11.36
CA ASP A 195 16.07 -5.66 -10.73
C ASP A 195 16.73 -6.82 -9.96
N LYS A 196 17.90 -6.55 -9.38
CA LYS A 196 18.71 -7.53 -8.67
C LYS A 196 18.79 -7.24 -7.16
N LEU A 197 17.90 -6.39 -6.63
CA LEU A 197 17.99 -5.96 -5.23
C LEU A 197 17.83 -7.13 -4.27
N ASP A 198 16.90 -8.05 -4.55
CA ASP A 198 16.65 -9.22 -3.70
C ASP A 198 17.87 -10.16 -3.69
N SER A 199 18.52 -10.35 -4.84
CA SER A 199 19.77 -11.13 -4.92
C SER A 199 20.93 -10.47 -4.18
N ILE A 200 21.00 -9.13 -4.15
CA ILE A 200 22.00 -8.40 -3.37
C ILE A 200 21.66 -8.44 -1.87
N GLU A 201 20.38 -8.47 -1.50
CA GLU A 201 19.95 -8.66 -0.11
C GLU A 201 20.46 -9.98 0.44
N GLU A 202 20.24 -11.07 -0.31
CA GLU A 202 20.77 -12.40 0.02
C GLU A 202 22.30 -12.35 0.16
N GLU A 203 23.01 -11.74 -0.81
CA GLU A 203 24.47 -11.64 -0.76
C GLU A 203 24.97 -10.84 0.46
N ILE A 204 24.30 -9.74 0.83
CA ILE A 204 24.64 -8.96 2.03
C ILE A 204 24.43 -9.78 3.29
N ASN A 205 23.30 -10.50 3.39
CA ASN A 205 22.99 -11.33 4.54
C ASN A 205 24.00 -12.48 4.70
N ASP A 206 24.36 -13.13 3.61
CA ASP A 206 25.38 -14.18 3.59
C ASP A 206 26.75 -13.64 4.03
N LEU A 207 27.17 -12.50 3.47
CA LEU A 207 28.43 -11.86 3.87
C LEU A 207 28.41 -11.43 5.33
N GLN A 208 27.29 -10.90 5.85
CA GLN A 208 27.17 -10.58 7.27
C GLN A 208 27.29 -11.83 8.14
N GLY A 209 26.69 -12.96 7.72
CA GLY A 209 26.85 -14.25 8.39
C GLY A 209 28.32 -14.67 8.48
N VAL A 210 29.02 -14.69 7.34
CA VAL A 210 30.45 -15.06 7.27
C VAL A 210 31.31 -14.13 8.13
N TRP A 211 31.09 -12.82 8.06
CA TRP A 211 31.88 -11.86 8.84
C TRP A 211 31.59 -11.90 10.34
N ASN A 212 30.38 -12.26 10.75
CA ASN A 212 30.06 -12.49 12.16
C ASN A 212 30.76 -13.75 12.69
N GLU A 213 30.73 -14.85 11.93
CA GLU A 213 31.47 -16.07 12.28
C GLU A 213 32.97 -15.79 12.42
N LEU A 214 33.55 -15.08 11.44
CA LEU A 214 34.95 -14.63 11.49
C LEU A 214 35.22 -13.72 12.69
N ALA A 215 34.30 -12.81 13.05
CA ALA A 215 34.47 -11.94 14.22
C ALA A 215 34.56 -12.73 15.52
N THR A 216 33.78 -13.81 15.67
CA THR A 216 33.91 -14.76 16.80
C THR A 216 35.29 -15.39 16.85
N VAL A 217 35.77 -15.93 15.74
CA VAL A 217 37.11 -16.56 15.65
C VAL A 217 38.22 -15.55 15.97
N TRP A 218 38.13 -14.33 15.41
CA TRP A 218 39.08 -13.26 15.71
C TRP A 218 39.02 -12.82 17.18
N GLY A 219 37.85 -12.79 17.80
CA GLY A 219 37.70 -12.51 19.23
C GLY A 219 38.40 -13.57 20.09
N GLU A 220 38.30 -14.85 19.73
CA GLU A 220 39.04 -15.93 20.38
C GLU A 220 40.56 -15.75 20.22
N VAL A 221 41.02 -15.42 19.02
CA VAL A 221 42.44 -15.15 18.73
C VAL A 221 42.96 -13.92 19.51
N GLU A 222 42.20 -12.83 19.59
CA GLU A 222 42.58 -11.64 20.37
C GLU A 222 42.64 -11.97 21.87
N SER A 223 41.71 -12.80 22.38
CA SER A 223 41.75 -13.26 23.77
C SER A 223 43.01 -14.08 24.11
N LEU A 224 43.50 -14.87 23.15
CA LEU A 224 44.75 -15.62 23.28
C LEU A 224 45.97 -14.68 23.29
N LYS A 225 45.92 -13.60 22.51
CA LYS A 225 46.97 -12.57 22.48
C LYS A 225 47.05 -11.77 23.78
N ASP A 226 45.93 -11.55 24.47
CA ASP A 226 45.87 -10.85 25.75
C ASP A 226 46.28 -11.70 26.96
N MET A 227 46.54 -13.01 26.78
CA MET A 227 47.03 -13.86 27.87
C MET A 227 48.41 -13.43 28.36
N GLN A 228 48.55 -13.28 29.68
CA GLN A 228 49.87 -13.09 30.31
C GLN A 228 50.80 -14.25 29.95
N TRP A 229 52.04 -13.91 29.57
CA TRP A 229 53.03 -14.88 29.11
C TRP A 229 53.32 -16.01 30.10
N ALA A 230 53.20 -15.74 31.40
CA ALA A 230 53.37 -16.74 32.47
C ALA A 230 52.28 -17.84 32.46
N SER A 231 51.13 -17.55 31.86
CA SER A 231 49.95 -18.44 31.80
C SER A 231 49.84 -19.19 30.47
N VAL A 232 50.75 -18.91 29.53
CA VAL A 232 50.73 -19.49 28.18
C VAL A 232 51.27 -20.92 28.21
N VAL A 233 50.43 -21.88 27.79
CA VAL A 233 50.82 -23.27 27.56
C VAL A 233 50.82 -23.55 26.05
N PRO A 234 51.99 -23.66 25.38
CA PRO A 234 52.08 -23.73 23.92
C PRO A 234 51.26 -24.84 23.27
N ARG A 235 51.18 -26.03 23.91
CA ARG A 235 50.36 -27.15 23.41
C ARG A 235 48.86 -26.85 23.43
N LYS A 236 48.40 -26.10 24.44
CA LYS A 236 46.98 -25.75 24.60
C LYS A 236 46.57 -24.69 23.59
N ILE A 237 47.41 -23.68 23.36
CA ILE A 237 47.21 -22.67 22.32
C ILE A 237 47.21 -23.30 20.93
N ARG A 238 48.15 -24.22 20.65
CA ARG A 238 48.19 -24.94 19.37
C ARG A 238 46.89 -25.71 19.11
N ARG A 239 46.39 -26.43 20.11
CA ARG A 239 45.13 -27.17 20.01
C ARG A 239 43.93 -26.23 19.79
N GLN A 240 43.87 -25.10 20.51
CA GLN A 240 42.79 -24.11 20.32
C GLN A 240 42.83 -23.49 18.92
N LEU A 241 44.02 -23.20 18.38
CA LEU A 241 44.18 -22.71 17.02
C LEU A 241 43.81 -23.77 15.97
N GLU A 242 44.16 -25.04 16.20
CA GLU A 242 43.75 -26.17 15.36
C GLU A 242 42.22 -26.35 15.37
N GLU A 243 41.56 -26.15 16.53
CA GLU A 243 40.09 -26.19 16.66
C GLU A 243 39.39 -25.01 15.94
N THR A 244 40.04 -23.84 15.79
CA THR A 244 39.49 -22.68 15.04
C THR A 244 39.72 -22.73 13.52
N GLN A 245 40.45 -23.74 13.01
CA GLN A 245 40.74 -23.91 11.58
C GLN A 245 39.80 -24.91 10.87
N GLU A 246 39.02 -25.70 11.63
CA GLU A 246 37.96 -26.60 11.12
C GLU A 246 36.62 -25.86 11.00
#